data_AF-A0A821APN3-F1
#
_entry.id   AF-A0A821APN3-F1
#
_cell.length_a   1.000
_cell.length_b   1.000
_cell.length_c   1.000
_cell.angle_alpha   90.00
_cell.angle_beta   90.00
_cell.angle_gamma   90.00
#
_symmetry.space_group_name_H-M   'P 1'
#
loop_
_entity.id
_entity.type
_entity.pdbx_description
1 polymer ?
#
loop_
_entity_poly.entity_id
_entity_poly.type
_entity_poly.pdbx_seq_one_letter_code
_entity_poly.pdbx_strand_id
1 'polypeptide(L)'
;DLRDPIHTLSYLHFTYEEWDWMNAPQPQFRDYCRWMKRSILRRNPIMFGIFLRYMDYEDYDHIVPAIGIRYKTENEFDPEDVIIYYDLYKKKVFEGILNENKMGSTREFTRAKKYAGNAWIPLDIDYGIAITGILDENQVTLPVRLSVSAWNEPNPAFHEDPIEMDGTVPTKGDVDVFLRSRFDEKHIFMADDTTYVYQDTKKIPSTGCLYYRCIPLPGDGNAT
;
A
#
# COMPACT_ATOMS: atom_id res chain seq x y z
N ASP A 1 -1.38 -18.01 3.48
CA ASP A 1 -2.14 -17.90 2.22
C ASP A 1 -1.82 -16.53 1.68
N LEU A 2 -1.27 -16.39 0.47
CA LEU A 2 -0.81 -15.09 -0.07
C LEU A 2 -1.96 -14.08 -0.27
N ARG A 3 -3.20 -14.50 -0.01
CA ARG A 3 -4.40 -13.66 -0.01
C ARG A 3 -4.63 -12.91 1.30
N ASP A 4 -3.87 -13.20 2.36
CA ASP A 4 -3.92 -12.46 3.61
C ASP A 4 -2.98 -11.23 3.53
N PRO A 5 -3.51 -9.99 3.56
CA PRO A 5 -2.70 -8.78 3.53
C PRO A 5 -1.65 -8.74 4.64
N ILE A 6 -1.92 -9.31 5.81
CA ILE A 6 -1.01 -9.34 6.96
C ILE A 6 0.22 -10.19 6.67
N HIS A 7 0.01 -11.35 6.02
CA HIS A 7 1.11 -12.21 5.60
C HIS A 7 2.01 -11.49 4.59
N THR A 8 1.41 -10.83 3.61
CA THR A 8 2.14 -10.05 2.58
C THR A 8 2.90 -8.89 3.20
N LEU A 9 2.29 -8.10 4.08
CA LEU A 9 2.96 -6.98 4.76
C LEU A 9 4.16 -7.46 5.59
N SER A 10 4.01 -8.58 6.29
CA SER A 10 5.07 -9.17 7.10
C SER A 10 6.25 -9.63 6.23
N TYR A 11 5.99 -10.26 5.07
CA TYR A 11 7.03 -10.63 4.11
C TYR A 11 7.74 -9.45 3.48
N LEU A 12 7.01 -8.35 3.25
CA LEU A 12 7.55 -7.11 2.73
C LEU A 12 8.17 -6.23 3.82
N HIS A 13 8.30 -6.75 5.04
CA HIS A 13 8.90 -6.05 6.17
C HIS A 13 8.23 -4.71 6.48
N PHE A 14 6.90 -4.61 6.32
CA PHE A 14 6.14 -3.48 6.83
C PHE A 14 5.81 -3.68 8.32
N THR A 15 5.83 -2.58 9.07
CA THR A 15 5.14 -2.50 10.36
C THR A 15 3.72 -2.01 10.14
N TYR A 16 2.75 -2.53 10.88
CA TYR A 16 1.34 -2.19 10.70
C TYR A 16 0.55 -2.26 12.01
N GLU A 17 -0.61 -1.59 12.01
CA GLU A 17 -1.63 -1.67 13.05
C GLU A 17 -2.94 -2.12 12.40
N GLU A 18 -3.51 -3.22 12.87
CA GLU A 18 -4.81 -3.71 12.43
C GLU A 18 -5.93 -3.05 13.23
N TRP A 19 -7.04 -2.75 12.55
CA TRP A 19 -8.27 -2.45 13.25
C TRP A 19 -8.80 -3.70 13.96
N ASP A 20 -9.03 -3.59 15.28
CA ASP A 20 -9.53 -4.68 16.12
C ASP A 20 -11.06 -4.83 15.99
N TRP A 21 -11.49 -5.24 14.79
CA TRP A 21 -12.89 -5.45 14.46
C TRP A 21 -13.55 -6.52 15.32
N MET A 22 -12.80 -7.47 15.87
CA MET A 22 -13.34 -8.55 16.71
C MET A 22 -13.83 -8.04 18.07
N ASN A 23 -13.18 -7.00 18.62
CA ASN A 23 -13.53 -6.43 19.93
C ASN A 23 -14.18 -5.04 19.83
N ALA A 24 -14.38 -4.52 18.63
CA ALA A 24 -15.01 -3.22 18.41
C ALA A 24 -16.50 -3.21 18.83
N PRO A 25 -16.98 -2.13 19.47
CA PRO A 25 -18.40 -1.95 19.76
C PRO A 25 -19.27 -1.91 18.50
N GLN A 26 -20.52 -2.36 18.61
CA GLN A 26 -21.50 -2.32 17.52
C GLN A 26 -22.43 -1.10 17.64
N PRO A 27 -22.75 -0.39 16.54
CA PRO A 27 -22.20 -0.56 15.19
C PRO A 27 -20.75 -0.04 15.07
N GLN A 28 -19.89 -0.75 14.32
CA GLN A 28 -18.45 -0.47 14.25
C GLN A 28 -18.09 0.81 13.50
N PHE A 29 -18.87 1.16 12.47
CA PHE A 29 -18.52 2.19 11.48
C PHE A 29 -17.96 3.48 12.05
N ARG A 30 -18.55 4.03 13.12
CA ARG A 30 -18.09 5.31 13.70
C ARG A 30 -16.75 5.19 14.40
N ASP A 31 -16.58 4.12 15.17
CA ASP A 31 -15.33 3.87 15.88
C ASP A 31 -14.22 3.53 14.89
N TYR A 32 -14.56 2.79 13.84
CA TYR A 32 -13.68 2.54 12.71
C TYR A 32 -13.26 3.81 11.98
N CYS A 33 -14.20 4.68 11.60
CA CYS A 33 -13.89 5.95 10.95
C CYS A 33 -13.02 6.86 11.84
N ARG A 34 -13.22 6.82 13.17
CA ARG A 34 -12.37 7.53 14.14
C ARG A 34 -10.96 6.92 14.20
N TRP A 35 -10.84 5.60 14.15
CA TRP A 35 -9.56 4.91 14.00
C TRP A 35 -8.86 5.30 12.70
N MET A 36 -9.57 5.26 11.55
CA MET A 36 -9.02 5.64 10.26
C MET A 36 -8.49 7.09 10.27
N LYS A 37 -9.28 8.02 10.81
CA LYS A 37 -8.85 9.41 10.98
C LYS A 37 -7.53 9.49 11.76
N ARG A 38 -7.46 8.88 12.95
CA ARG A 38 -6.26 8.94 13.80
C ARG A 38 -5.03 8.34 13.11
N SER A 39 -5.19 7.24 12.39
CA SER A 39 -4.12 6.61 11.62
C SER A 39 -3.61 7.53 10.50
N ILE A 40 -4.50 8.14 9.72
CA ILE A 40 -4.12 9.08 8.66
C ILE A 40 -3.46 10.34 9.25
N LEU A 41 -3.95 10.87 10.38
CA LEU A 41 -3.35 12.04 11.04
C LEU A 41 -1.94 11.76 11.56
N ARG A 42 -1.63 10.50 11.91
CA ARG A 42 -0.27 10.03 12.23
C ARG A 42 0.60 9.79 11.00
N ARG A 43 0.10 10.13 9.80
CA ARG A 43 0.74 9.90 8.49
C ARG A 43 0.89 8.43 8.12
N ASN A 44 0.03 7.57 8.66
CA ASN A 44 -0.03 6.17 8.29
C ASN A 44 -1.10 5.99 7.21
N PRO A 45 -0.75 5.61 5.96
CA PRO A 45 -1.75 5.25 4.97
C PRO A 45 -2.49 3.98 5.42
N ILE A 46 -3.74 3.84 4.98
CA ILE A 46 -4.62 2.75 5.41
C ILE A 46 -5.04 1.94 4.20
N MET A 47 -4.92 0.63 4.27
CA MET A 47 -5.66 -0.27 3.39
C MET A 47 -6.99 -0.60 4.06
N PHE A 48 -8.11 -0.43 3.38
CA PHE A 48 -9.43 -0.71 3.94
C PHE A 48 -10.33 -1.48 2.99
N GLY A 49 -11.13 -2.36 3.58
CA GLY A 49 -12.12 -3.18 2.88
C GLY A 49 -13.38 -2.37 2.53
N ILE A 50 -13.87 -2.57 1.32
CA ILE A 50 -15.12 -1.98 0.84
C ILE A 50 -15.95 -3.02 0.08
N PHE A 51 -17.25 -2.77 0.05
CA PHE A 51 -18.18 -3.46 -0.83
C PHE A 51 -18.11 -2.90 -2.25
N LEU A 52 -18.09 -3.80 -3.22
CA LEU A 52 -18.38 -3.49 -4.62
C LEU A 52 -19.72 -4.11 -5.00
N ARG A 53 -20.42 -3.46 -5.92
CA ARG A 53 -21.72 -3.94 -6.40
C ARG A 53 -21.64 -5.31 -7.09
N TYR A 54 -20.58 -5.54 -7.88
CA TYR A 54 -20.50 -6.65 -8.82
C TYR A 54 -19.79 -7.88 -8.25
N MET A 55 -19.49 -7.85 -6.96
CA MET A 55 -18.84 -8.92 -6.24
C MET A 55 -19.71 -9.30 -5.05
N ASP A 56 -19.57 -10.56 -4.61
CA ASP A 56 -20.50 -11.17 -3.68
C ASP A 56 -19.78 -11.90 -2.53
N TYR A 57 -18.68 -11.34 -2.07
CA TYR A 57 -18.02 -11.79 -0.85
C TYR A 57 -18.78 -11.23 0.35
N GLU A 58 -18.95 -12.01 1.41
CA GLU A 58 -19.82 -11.58 2.51
C GLU A 58 -19.25 -10.36 3.25
N ASP A 59 -17.96 -10.38 3.54
CA ASP A 59 -17.28 -9.43 4.44
C ASP A 59 -16.82 -8.12 3.76
N TYR A 60 -16.16 -8.22 2.61
CA TYR A 60 -15.80 -7.11 1.71
C TYR A 60 -15.32 -7.69 0.38
N ASP A 61 -15.31 -6.90 -0.71
CA ASP A 61 -14.90 -7.40 -2.03
C ASP A 61 -13.67 -6.73 -2.62
N HIS A 62 -13.28 -5.59 -2.06
CA HIS A 62 -12.19 -4.81 -2.60
C HIS A 62 -11.43 -4.12 -1.49
N ILE A 63 -10.13 -3.98 -1.68
CA ILE A 63 -9.23 -3.29 -0.77
C ILE A 63 -8.73 -2.05 -1.46
N VAL A 64 -8.81 -0.91 -0.80
CA VAL A 64 -8.40 0.38 -1.35
C VAL A 64 -7.49 1.13 -0.37
N PRO A 65 -6.47 1.86 -0.84
CA PRO A 65 -5.65 2.67 0.02
C PRO A 65 -6.25 4.07 0.24
N ALA A 66 -6.38 4.47 1.50
CA ALA A 66 -6.59 5.85 1.92
C ALA A 66 -5.27 6.53 2.26
N ILE A 67 -5.12 7.77 1.81
CA ILE A 67 -3.87 8.56 1.91
C ILE A 67 -4.06 9.91 2.58
N GLY A 68 -5.30 10.30 2.88
CA GLY A 68 -5.60 11.61 3.44
C GLY A 68 -7.01 11.72 3.96
N ILE A 69 -7.25 12.76 4.74
CA ILE A 69 -8.56 13.08 5.29
C ILE A 69 -8.69 14.60 5.43
N ARG A 70 -9.86 15.13 5.08
CA ARG A 70 -10.29 16.48 5.48
C ARG A 70 -11.22 16.35 6.65
N TYR A 71 -10.96 17.13 7.69
CA TYR A 71 -11.63 17.02 8.98
C TYR A 71 -11.76 18.40 9.63
N LYS A 72 -12.68 18.51 10.60
CA LYS A 72 -12.81 19.67 11.49
C LYS A 72 -12.25 19.41 12.87
N THR A 73 -12.49 18.21 13.40
CA THR A 73 -12.02 17.76 14.71
C THR A 73 -11.15 16.51 14.57
N GLU A 74 -10.09 16.42 15.38
CA GLU A 74 -9.09 15.34 15.26
C GLU A 74 -9.52 14.03 15.93
N ASN A 75 -10.16 14.12 17.10
CA ASN A 75 -10.36 12.96 17.98
C ASN A 75 -11.80 12.43 17.97
N GLU A 76 -12.72 13.08 17.27
CA GLU A 76 -14.12 12.72 17.24
C GLU A 76 -14.51 12.20 15.87
N PHE A 77 -15.55 11.37 15.82
CA PHE A 77 -16.18 11.04 14.55
C PHE A 77 -16.97 12.26 14.08
N ASP A 78 -16.73 12.72 12.85
CA ASP A 78 -17.50 13.78 12.23
C ASP A 78 -18.10 13.25 10.91
N PRO A 79 -19.43 13.21 10.77
CA PRO A 79 -20.08 12.72 9.55
C PRO A 79 -19.80 13.59 8.31
N GLU A 80 -19.14 14.74 8.47
CA GLU A 80 -18.69 15.59 7.37
C GLU A 80 -17.21 15.35 7.00
N ASP A 81 -16.49 14.48 7.70
CA ASP A 81 -15.14 14.11 7.33
C ASP A 81 -15.09 13.53 5.91
N VAL A 82 -14.07 13.91 5.16
CA VAL A 82 -13.87 13.42 3.79
C VAL A 82 -12.56 12.66 3.69
N ILE A 83 -12.65 11.34 3.48
CA ILE A 83 -11.50 10.49 3.22
C ILE A 83 -11.04 10.62 1.77
N ILE A 84 -9.73 10.60 1.57
CA ILE A 84 -9.05 10.73 0.28
C ILE A 84 -8.39 9.38 -0.01
N TYR A 85 -8.78 8.71 -1.09
CA TYR A 85 -8.36 7.33 -1.38
C TYR A 85 -8.20 7.06 -2.88
N TYR A 86 -7.56 5.94 -3.24
CA TYR A 86 -7.53 5.43 -4.61
C TYR A 86 -8.47 4.24 -4.74
N ASP A 87 -9.30 4.19 -5.78
CA ASP A 87 -10.19 3.04 -6.03
C ASP A 87 -9.48 1.84 -6.68
N LEU A 88 -8.20 2.01 -7.03
CA LEU A 88 -7.36 1.06 -7.77
C LEU A 88 -7.90 0.66 -9.16
N TYR A 89 -8.96 1.33 -9.66
CA TYR A 89 -9.53 1.13 -10.99
C TYR A 89 -9.42 2.38 -11.88
N LYS A 90 -9.05 3.53 -11.33
CA LYS A 90 -8.80 4.74 -12.12
C LYS A 90 -7.53 5.42 -11.64
N LYS A 91 -6.78 6.01 -12.59
CA LYS A 91 -5.58 6.80 -12.32
C LYS A 91 -5.92 8.18 -11.75
N LYS A 92 -6.76 8.24 -10.71
CA LYS A 92 -7.13 9.47 -10.02
C LYS A 92 -7.45 9.19 -8.56
N VAL A 93 -7.41 10.26 -7.77
CA VAL A 93 -7.82 10.25 -6.36
C VAL A 93 -9.34 10.40 -6.28
N PHE A 94 -9.93 9.77 -5.28
CA PHE A 94 -11.35 9.84 -4.94
C PHE A 94 -11.54 10.42 -3.55
N GLU A 95 -12.76 10.91 -3.33
CA GLU A 95 -13.20 11.48 -2.07
C GLU A 95 -14.48 10.79 -1.61
N GLY A 96 -14.54 10.41 -0.35
CA GLY A 96 -15.69 9.77 0.27
C GLY A 96 -16.06 10.48 1.58
N ILE A 97 -17.34 10.81 1.76
CA ILE A 97 -17.82 11.40 3.01
C ILE A 97 -18.03 10.25 4.01
N LEU A 98 -17.32 10.27 5.15
CA LEU A 98 -17.38 9.26 6.20
C LEU A 98 -18.69 9.36 7.00
N ASN A 99 -19.79 9.11 6.31
CA ASN A 99 -21.14 9.10 6.83
C ASN A 99 -21.80 7.77 6.51
N GLU A 100 -22.57 7.25 7.46
CA GLU A 100 -23.26 5.95 7.38
C GLU A 100 -24.19 5.86 6.17
N ASN A 101 -24.75 6.99 5.71
CA ASN A 101 -25.67 7.05 4.57
C ASN A 101 -25.00 7.45 3.25
N LYS A 102 -23.69 7.74 3.26
CA LYS A 102 -22.93 8.14 2.07
C LYS A 102 -21.92 7.06 1.69
N MET A 103 -21.02 6.75 2.61
CA MET A 103 -19.94 5.79 2.43
C MET A 103 -20.12 4.54 3.29
N GLY A 104 -21.00 4.55 4.30
CA GLY A 104 -21.43 3.32 4.97
C GLY A 104 -22.45 2.53 4.16
N SER A 105 -22.42 1.20 4.27
CA SER A 105 -23.49 0.35 3.72
C SER A 105 -23.55 -1.05 4.34
N THR A 106 -24.68 -1.74 4.12
CA THR A 106 -24.81 -3.18 4.37
C THR A 106 -24.61 -3.96 3.07
N ARG A 107 -24.19 -5.23 3.18
CA ARG A 107 -24.02 -6.12 2.03
C ARG A 107 -25.32 -6.31 1.24
N GLU A 108 -26.46 -6.45 1.94
CA GLU A 108 -27.78 -6.56 1.31
C GLU A 108 -28.10 -5.31 0.45
N PHE A 109 -27.81 -4.13 0.97
CA PHE A 109 -28.10 -2.88 0.28
C PHE A 109 -27.21 -2.68 -0.96
N THR A 110 -25.92 -3.04 -0.88
CA THR A 110 -25.00 -2.90 -2.01
C THR A 110 -25.37 -3.84 -3.16
N ARG A 111 -25.83 -5.07 -2.86
CA ARG A 111 -26.40 -6.01 -3.85
C ARG A 111 -27.61 -5.42 -4.59
N ALA A 112 -28.47 -4.68 -3.89
CA ALA A 112 -29.70 -4.12 -4.46
C ALA A 112 -29.49 -2.84 -5.30
N LYS A 113 -28.32 -2.19 -5.24
CA LYS A 113 -28.06 -0.92 -5.93
C LYS A 113 -27.88 -1.08 -7.45
N LYS A 114 -28.46 -0.15 -8.22
CA LYS A 114 -28.36 -0.09 -9.69
C LYS A 114 -27.13 0.67 -10.23
N TYR A 115 -26.48 1.52 -9.43
CA TYR A 115 -25.37 2.37 -9.88
C TYR A 115 -24.02 1.85 -9.37
N ALA A 116 -23.04 1.79 -10.27
CA ALA A 116 -21.65 1.50 -9.95
C ALA A 116 -20.88 2.80 -9.67
N GLY A 117 -20.03 2.78 -8.65
CA GLY A 117 -18.99 3.80 -8.51
C GLY A 117 -18.72 4.35 -7.12
N ASN A 118 -19.41 3.89 -6.07
CA ASN A 118 -19.07 4.31 -4.71
C ASN A 118 -18.36 3.18 -3.98
N ALA A 119 -17.29 3.53 -3.28
CA ALA A 119 -16.70 2.66 -2.28
C ALA A 119 -17.60 2.68 -1.05
N TRP A 120 -18.09 1.52 -0.60
CA TRP A 120 -18.93 1.42 0.59
C TRP A 120 -18.21 0.65 1.68
N ILE A 121 -17.92 1.31 2.80
CA ILE A 121 -17.40 0.68 4.00
C ILE A 121 -18.57 -0.09 4.66
N PRO A 122 -18.37 -1.36 5.08
CA PRO A 122 -19.37 -2.09 5.85
C PRO A 122 -19.81 -1.34 7.11
N LEU A 123 -21.09 -1.40 7.49
CA LEU A 123 -21.59 -0.75 8.71
C LEU A 123 -21.29 -1.54 9.99
N ASP A 124 -21.30 -2.86 9.89
CA ASP A 124 -21.33 -3.77 11.06
C ASP A 124 -19.98 -4.43 11.34
N ILE A 125 -19.29 -4.92 10.30
CA ILE A 125 -17.96 -5.53 10.41
C ILE A 125 -17.07 -4.91 9.36
N ASP A 126 -16.18 -4.02 9.78
CA ASP A 126 -15.26 -3.29 8.92
C ASP A 126 -13.81 -3.75 9.12
N TYR A 127 -12.99 -3.58 8.08
CA TYR A 127 -11.64 -4.13 8.01
C TYR A 127 -10.68 -3.05 7.54
N GLY A 128 -9.60 -2.85 8.30
CA GLY A 128 -8.59 -1.87 7.98
C GLY A 128 -7.23 -2.21 8.56
N ILE A 129 -6.18 -1.83 7.83
CA ILE A 129 -4.78 -1.98 8.25
C ILE A 129 -4.07 -0.66 7.98
N ALA A 130 -3.55 -0.04 9.03
CA ALA A 130 -2.69 1.14 8.92
C ALA A 130 -1.25 0.69 8.75
N ILE A 131 -0.57 1.17 7.70
CA ILE A 131 0.85 0.91 7.49
C ILE A 131 1.64 1.93 8.29
N THR A 132 2.28 1.50 9.38
CA THR A 132 2.94 2.39 10.35
C THR A 132 4.40 2.65 10.03
N GLY A 133 4.94 1.97 9.01
CA GLY A 133 6.33 2.10 8.61
C GLY A 133 6.87 0.81 8.02
N ILE A 134 8.19 0.72 7.98
CA ILE A 134 8.96 -0.43 7.53
C ILE A 134 9.89 -0.86 8.65
N LEU A 135 10.10 -2.17 8.78
CA LEU A 135 11.06 -2.76 9.69
C LEU A 135 12.46 -2.43 9.17
N ASP A 136 12.96 -1.29 9.61
CA ASP A 136 14.27 -0.75 9.27
C ASP A 136 15.03 -0.47 10.57
N GLU A 137 15.50 -1.53 11.20
CA GLU A 137 16.18 -1.48 12.51
C GLU A 137 17.36 -0.49 12.52
N ASN A 138 17.96 -0.24 11.35
CA ASN A 138 19.12 0.62 11.20
C ASN A 138 18.79 2.01 10.65
N GLN A 139 17.52 2.31 10.32
CA GLN A 139 17.05 3.57 9.73
C GLN A 139 17.79 3.99 8.45
N VAL A 140 18.09 3.02 7.57
CA VAL A 140 18.91 3.22 6.38
C VAL A 140 18.14 3.12 5.06
N THR A 141 16.84 2.85 5.12
CA THR A 141 16.00 2.66 3.94
C THR A 141 15.75 3.97 3.21
N LEU A 142 15.77 3.88 1.88
CA LEU A 142 15.41 4.98 0.99
C LEU A 142 14.02 4.72 0.40
N PRO A 143 13.24 5.77 0.09
CA PRO A 143 11.97 5.59 -0.59
C PRO A 143 12.21 4.80 -1.89
N VAL A 144 11.39 3.81 -2.21
CA VAL A 144 11.42 3.16 -3.53
C VAL A 144 10.10 3.45 -4.21
N ARG A 145 10.15 3.93 -5.45
CA ARG A 145 8.95 4.06 -6.29
C ARG A 145 8.93 2.91 -7.27
N LEU A 146 7.91 2.07 -7.14
CA LEU A 146 7.63 0.95 -8.04
C LEU A 146 6.57 1.37 -9.07
N SER A 147 6.70 0.88 -10.29
CA SER A 147 5.69 0.99 -11.34
C SER A 147 5.54 -0.33 -12.09
N VAL A 148 4.30 -0.66 -12.46
CA VAL A 148 3.96 -1.77 -13.34
C VAL A 148 3.44 -1.24 -14.66
N SER A 149 3.78 -1.91 -15.75
CA SER A 149 3.32 -1.57 -17.10
C SER A 149 1.93 -2.12 -17.41
N ALA A 150 1.39 -3.00 -16.57
CA ALA A 150 0.11 -3.66 -16.77
C ALA A 150 -1.05 -3.06 -15.95
N TRP A 151 -2.25 -3.24 -16.49
CA TRP A 151 -3.51 -2.82 -15.87
C TRP A 151 -4.11 -3.90 -14.97
N ASN A 152 -3.93 -5.17 -15.32
CA ASN A 152 -4.50 -6.28 -14.58
C ASN A 152 -3.43 -6.92 -13.70
N GLU A 153 -3.82 -7.30 -12.49
CA GLU A 153 -3.01 -8.16 -11.63
C GLU A 153 -2.98 -9.57 -12.23
N PRO A 154 -1.79 -10.21 -12.34
CA PRO A 154 -1.71 -11.59 -12.77
C PRO A 154 -2.39 -12.49 -11.74
N ASN A 155 -3.27 -13.38 -12.19
CA ASN A 155 -4.01 -14.28 -11.32
C ASN A 155 -3.20 -15.57 -11.02
N PRO A 156 -2.64 -15.72 -9.80
CA PRO A 156 -1.81 -16.87 -9.48
C PRO A 156 -2.61 -18.18 -9.43
N ALA A 157 -3.93 -18.10 -9.15
CA ALA A 157 -4.81 -19.26 -9.10
C ALA A 157 -5.05 -19.88 -10.49
N PHE A 158 -4.83 -19.10 -11.56
CA PHE A 158 -4.86 -19.58 -12.95
C PHE A 158 -3.47 -19.76 -13.57
N HIS A 159 -2.41 -19.73 -12.75
CA HIS A 159 -1.02 -19.83 -13.21
C HIS A 159 -0.64 -18.75 -14.24
N GLU A 160 -1.24 -17.56 -14.14
CA GLU A 160 -0.81 -16.44 -14.96
C GLU A 160 0.62 -16.01 -14.56
N ASP A 161 1.41 -15.67 -15.58
CA ASP A 161 2.79 -15.25 -15.37
C ASP A 161 2.85 -13.91 -14.62
N PRO A 162 3.79 -13.74 -13.67
CA PRO A 162 4.07 -12.46 -13.04
C PRO A 162 4.39 -11.36 -14.05
N ILE A 163 4.07 -10.12 -13.68
CA ILE A 163 4.38 -8.93 -14.48
C ILE A 163 5.60 -8.23 -13.90
N GLU A 164 6.49 -7.77 -14.77
CA GLU A 164 7.68 -7.04 -14.37
C GLU A 164 7.34 -5.70 -13.70
N MET A 165 8.10 -5.36 -12.66
CA MET A 165 8.01 -4.10 -11.93
C MET A 165 9.28 -3.28 -12.15
N ASP A 166 9.13 -2.02 -12.51
CA ASP A 166 10.21 -1.04 -12.57
C ASP A 166 10.35 -0.34 -11.21
N GLY A 167 11.56 -0.28 -10.66
CA GLY A 167 11.86 0.41 -9.40
C GLY A 167 12.78 1.61 -9.57
N THR A 168 12.51 2.70 -8.88
CA THR A 168 13.40 3.88 -8.77
C THR A 168 13.66 4.23 -7.31
N VAL A 169 14.91 4.55 -6.98
CA VAL A 169 15.34 4.95 -5.62
C VAL A 169 15.89 6.39 -5.68
N PRO A 170 15.47 7.33 -4.80
CA PRO A 170 16.05 8.66 -4.71
C PRO A 170 17.53 8.57 -4.35
N THR A 171 18.37 9.32 -5.04
CA THR A 171 19.82 9.40 -4.80
C THR A 171 20.21 10.38 -3.70
N LYS A 172 19.23 10.95 -2.97
CA LYS A 172 19.47 11.93 -1.90
C LYS A 172 19.18 11.31 -0.52
N GLY A 173 20.24 10.89 0.16
CA GLY A 173 20.26 10.33 1.52
C GLY A 173 21.72 10.18 1.99
N ASP A 174 21.95 9.90 3.27
CA ASP A 174 23.30 9.75 3.83
C ASP A 174 23.96 8.46 3.27
N VAL A 175 24.79 8.66 2.25
CA VAL A 175 25.44 7.62 1.45
C VAL A 175 26.28 6.67 2.30
N ASP A 176 26.89 7.17 3.39
CA ASP A 176 27.82 6.39 4.22
C ASP A 176 27.12 5.37 5.11
N VAL A 177 25.90 5.66 5.51
CA VAL A 177 25.04 4.76 6.28
C VAL A 177 24.48 3.67 5.35
N PHE A 178 24.04 4.07 4.16
CA PHE A 178 23.64 3.15 3.11
C PHE A 178 24.80 2.20 2.74
N LEU A 179 26.04 2.68 2.52
CA LEU A 179 27.25 1.90 2.10
C LEU A 179 27.66 0.75 3.01
N ARG A 180 27.14 0.69 4.24
CA ARG A 180 27.50 -0.32 5.23
C ARG A 180 26.45 -1.42 5.41
N SER A 181 25.32 -1.38 4.71
CA SER A 181 24.34 -2.47 4.74
C SER A 181 24.92 -3.76 4.11
N ARG A 182 24.52 -4.92 4.62
CA ARG A 182 24.97 -6.22 4.10
C ARG A 182 24.27 -6.49 2.76
N PHE A 183 25.02 -6.96 1.78
CA PHE A 183 24.50 -7.41 0.49
C PHE A 183 24.50 -8.92 0.41
N ASP A 184 23.46 -9.49 -0.18
CA ASP A 184 23.39 -10.92 -0.49
C ASP A 184 24.25 -11.27 -1.72
N GLU A 185 24.31 -10.37 -2.72
CA GLU A 185 25.16 -10.52 -3.91
C GLU A 185 25.77 -9.18 -4.38
N LYS A 186 26.96 -9.25 -5.00
CA LYS A 186 27.70 -8.09 -5.53
C LYS A 186 28.09 -8.32 -6.98
N HIS A 187 27.73 -7.39 -7.85
CA HIS A 187 28.19 -7.34 -9.24
C HIS A 187 29.08 -6.11 -9.45
N ILE A 188 30.28 -6.30 -9.98
CA ILE A 188 31.21 -5.20 -10.32
C ILE A 188 31.15 -5.03 -11.83
N PHE A 189 30.91 -3.80 -12.28
CA PHE A 189 30.94 -3.42 -13.69
C PHE A 189 31.74 -2.13 -13.87
N MET A 190 32.12 -1.86 -15.11
CA MET A 190 32.72 -0.59 -15.54
C MET A 190 31.79 0.01 -16.58
N ALA A 191 31.30 1.23 -16.33
CA ALA A 191 30.55 1.97 -17.34
C ALA A 191 31.53 2.56 -18.36
N ASP A 192 31.30 2.31 -19.64
CA ASP A 192 32.06 2.87 -20.76
C ASP A 192 31.46 4.18 -21.30
N ASP A 193 30.27 4.56 -20.82
CA ASP A 193 29.54 5.78 -21.14
C ASP A 193 28.74 6.28 -19.90
N THR A 194 28.02 7.38 -20.06
CA THR A 194 27.13 8.03 -19.09
C THR A 194 26.01 7.15 -18.54
N THR A 195 25.68 6.03 -19.19
CA THR A 195 24.64 5.09 -18.78
C THR A 195 25.14 3.65 -18.88
N TYR A 196 24.88 2.84 -17.86
CA TYR A 196 25.07 1.39 -17.90
C TYR A 196 23.76 0.67 -17.61
N VAL A 197 23.37 -0.26 -18.47
CA VAL A 197 22.17 -1.08 -18.29
C VAL A 197 22.58 -2.41 -17.66
N TYR A 198 22.27 -2.59 -16.38
CA TYR A 198 22.42 -3.88 -15.71
C TYR A 198 21.19 -4.74 -16.01
N GLN A 199 21.39 -5.89 -16.65
CA GLN A 199 20.38 -6.93 -16.78
C GLN A 199 20.63 -7.99 -15.71
N ASP A 200 19.72 -8.10 -14.73
CA ASP A 200 19.79 -9.21 -13.81
C ASP A 200 19.40 -10.51 -14.53
N THR A 201 20.33 -11.47 -14.51
CA THR A 201 20.11 -12.80 -15.11
C THR A 201 19.16 -13.66 -14.29
N LYS A 202 18.90 -13.29 -13.03
CA LYS A 202 17.96 -13.95 -12.14
C LYS A 202 16.59 -13.30 -12.26
N LYS A 203 15.60 -14.10 -12.61
CA LYS A 203 14.20 -13.69 -12.53
C LYS A 203 13.82 -13.50 -11.07
N ILE A 204 13.32 -12.32 -10.71
CA ILE A 204 12.75 -12.07 -9.38
C ILE A 204 11.34 -12.67 -9.39
N PRO A 205 11.04 -13.68 -8.56
CA PRO A 205 9.67 -14.17 -8.45
C PRO A 205 8.79 -13.08 -7.81
N SER A 206 7.52 -12.99 -8.20
CA SER A 206 6.56 -12.04 -7.58
C SER A 206 6.31 -12.28 -6.08
N THR A 207 6.76 -13.41 -5.56
CA THR A 207 6.73 -13.75 -4.14
C THR A 207 7.92 -13.22 -3.34
N GLY A 208 8.86 -12.54 -4.00
CA GLY A 208 10.04 -11.96 -3.37
C GLY A 208 10.17 -10.46 -3.63
N CYS A 209 11.07 -9.82 -2.89
CA CYS A 209 11.51 -8.46 -3.15
C CYS A 209 13.03 -8.47 -3.38
N LEU A 210 13.51 -7.76 -4.40
CA LEU A 210 14.94 -7.58 -4.67
C LEU A 210 15.25 -6.09 -4.73
N TYR A 211 16.29 -5.68 -4.02
CA TYR A 211 16.74 -4.30 -3.97
C TYR A 211 18.08 -4.18 -4.69
N TYR A 212 18.12 -3.39 -5.76
CA TYR A 212 19.35 -3.10 -6.47
C TYR A 212 20.07 -1.89 -5.90
N ARG A 213 21.38 -1.93 -5.98
CA ARG A 213 22.24 -0.81 -5.61
C ARG A 213 23.43 -0.70 -6.56
N CYS A 214 23.69 0.53 -7.03
CA CYS A 214 24.91 0.88 -7.74
C CYS A 214 25.77 1.80 -6.86
N ILE A 215 27.07 1.50 -6.73
CA ILE A 215 28.02 2.32 -5.98
C ILE A 215 29.32 2.49 -6.77
N PRO A 216 29.91 3.69 -6.83
CA PRO A 216 31.28 3.88 -7.32
C PRO A 216 32.25 3.09 -6.43
N LEU A 217 33.30 2.52 -7.02
CA LEU A 217 34.34 1.88 -6.22
C LEU A 217 35.16 2.96 -5.49
N PRO A 218 35.48 2.77 -4.18
CA PRO A 218 36.36 3.68 -3.47
C PRO A 218 37.75 3.67 -4.11
N GLY A 219 38.14 4.78 -4.73
CA GLY A 219 39.45 4.91 -5.40
C GLY A 219 39.45 5.86 -6.60
N ASP A 220 38.31 6.07 -7.25
CA ASP A 220 38.21 6.96 -8.40
C ASP A 220 37.77 8.35 -7.95
N GLY A 221 38.73 9.10 -7.41
CA GLY A 221 38.58 10.48 -6.93
C GLY A 221 38.34 11.53 -8.02
N ASN A 222 37.50 11.25 -9.02
CA ASN A 222 37.10 12.23 -10.05
C ASN A 222 35.58 12.21 -10.23
N ALA A 223 34.87 12.81 -9.28
CA ALA A 223 33.53 13.34 -9.52
C ALA A 223 33.66 14.84 -9.85
N THR A 224 33.67 15.15 -11.14
CA THR A 224 33.20 16.41 -11.72
C THR A 224 32.17 16.09 -12.78
#